data_AF-A0A2G4HUL4-F1
#
_entry.id   AF-A0A2G4HUL4-F1
#
_cell.length_a   1.000
_cell.length_b   1.000
_cell.length_c   1.000
_cell.angle_alpha   90.00
_cell.angle_beta   90.00
_cell.angle_gamma   90.00
#
_symmetry.space_group_name_H-M   'P 1'
#
loop_
_entity.id
_entity.type
_entity.pdbx_description
1 polymer ?
#
loop_
_entity_poly.entity_id
_entity_poly.type
_entity_poly.pdbx_seq_one_letter_code
_entity_poly.pdbx_strand_id
1 'polypeptide(L)'
;MEHQKPNAPTVADDPKAREMLRQAFEKTARWDKDFKGFTADLTVNVNGKETSGPIMVKGPREVSVQLDDADAQKWVQEQLGMIAVHRGPRSFDESDGKYSLTMEEDGHPFGTKLTIHGSNSFYRLKDNRITQINRKMAHPGMTPFAFTINVEESAVTQDHKHLTTKYSVYYYSPTDGKLTNAESITDTYIRIGTADLPATRRNISYENGEVGVRNLTFKNHKLV
;
A
#
# COMPACT_ATOMS: atom_id res chain seq x y z
N MET A 1 26.79 -25.06 1.89
CA MET A 1 26.42 -23.76 2.48
C MET A 1 25.22 -24.01 3.36
N GLU A 2 25.41 -23.91 4.67
CA GLU A 2 24.36 -24.17 5.66
C GLU A 2 23.26 -23.11 5.55
N HIS A 3 22.02 -23.56 5.41
CA HIS A 3 20.86 -22.69 5.54
C HIS A 3 20.76 -22.24 7.00
N GLN A 4 21.10 -20.97 7.27
CA GLN A 4 20.76 -20.33 8.54
C GLN A 4 19.24 -20.41 8.74
N LYS A 5 18.82 -21.21 9.72
CA LYS A 5 17.47 -21.16 10.25
C LYS A 5 17.20 -19.72 10.71
N PRO A 6 16.03 -19.13 10.42
CA PRO A 6 15.67 -17.85 11.02
C PRO A 6 15.73 -18.02 12.54
N ASN A 7 16.46 -17.14 13.23
CA ASN A 7 16.47 -17.12 14.69
C ASN A 7 15.01 -17.08 15.18
N ALA A 8 14.69 -17.96 16.14
CA ALA A 8 13.42 -17.90 16.83
C ALA A 8 13.20 -16.47 17.34
N PRO A 9 11.98 -15.90 17.21
CA PRO A 9 11.73 -14.56 17.68
C PRO A 9 12.05 -14.49 19.17
N THR A 10 12.94 -13.57 19.55
CA THR A 10 13.37 -13.36 20.94
C THR A 10 12.29 -12.70 21.80
N VAL A 11 11.14 -12.38 21.19
CA VAL A 11 10.02 -11.68 21.82
C VAL A 11 8.79 -12.57 21.75
N ALA A 12 8.17 -12.77 22.93
CA ALA A 12 6.92 -13.50 23.05
C ALA A 12 5.80 -12.78 22.30
N ASP A 13 5.00 -13.54 21.58
CA ASP A 13 3.88 -13.03 20.80
C ASP A 13 2.69 -12.69 21.70
N ASP A 14 2.17 -11.47 21.58
CA ASP A 14 1.02 -11.00 22.34
C ASP A 14 -0.28 -11.40 21.61
N PRO A 15 -1.13 -12.25 22.22
CA PRO A 15 -2.35 -12.72 21.59
C PRO A 15 -3.38 -11.61 21.35
N LYS A 16 -3.42 -10.55 22.18
CA LYS A 16 -4.30 -9.40 21.99
C LYS A 16 -3.80 -8.53 20.83
N ALA A 17 -2.49 -8.32 20.72
CA ALA A 17 -1.91 -7.61 19.57
C ALA A 17 -2.18 -8.36 18.26
N ARG A 18 -2.02 -9.69 18.27
CA ARG A 18 -2.32 -10.55 17.12
C ARG A 18 -3.77 -10.47 16.69
N GLU A 19 -4.70 -10.62 17.63
CA GLU A 19 -6.12 -10.57 17.30
C GLU A 19 -6.53 -9.20 16.75
N MET A 20 -6.04 -8.11 17.34
CA MET A 20 -6.35 -6.77 16.85
C MET A 20 -5.83 -6.53 15.42
N LEU A 21 -4.62 -7.00 15.10
CA LEU A 21 -4.10 -6.91 13.74
C LEU A 21 -4.84 -7.83 12.77
N ARG A 22 -5.22 -9.04 13.19
CA ARG A 22 -6.03 -9.96 12.40
C ARG A 22 -7.37 -9.34 12.01
N GLN A 23 -8.07 -8.75 12.97
CA GLN A 23 -9.35 -8.07 12.72
C GLN A 23 -9.20 -6.91 11.73
N ALA A 24 -8.18 -6.06 11.91
CA ALA A 24 -7.91 -4.97 10.99
C ALA A 24 -7.52 -5.48 9.58
N PHE A 25 -6.77 -6.57 9.52
CA PHE A 25 -6.42 -7.22 8.28
C PHE A 25 -7.66 -7.74 7.55
N GLU A 26 -8.53 -8.50 8.22
CA GLU A 26 -9.74 -9.10 7.64
C GLU A 26 -10.76 -8.04 7.20
N LYS A 27 -10.83 -6.93 7.92
CA LYS A 27 -11.63 -5.76 7.57
C LYS A 27 -11.03 -4.92 6.44
N THR A 28 -9.81 -5.17 5.98
CA THR A 28 -9.23 -4.44 4.84
C THR A 28 -9.72 -5.03 3.51
N ALA A 29 -10.23 -4.18 2.62
CA ALA A 29 -10.74 -4.58 1.31
C ALA A 29 -9.61 -5.08 0.39
N ARG A 30 -9.75 -6.32 -0.07
CA ARG A 30 -8.86 -6.98 -1.04
C ARG A 30 -9.69 -7.62 -2.14
N TRP A 31 -9.09 -7.81 -3.31
CA TRP A 31 -9.64 -8.63 -4.37
C TRP A 31 -9.68 -10.08 -3.92
N ASP A 32 -10.69 -10.80 -4.41
CA ASP A 32 -10.93 -12.19 -4.04
C ASP A 32 -9.82 -13.12 -4.56
N LYS A 33 -9.73 -14.31 -3.96
CA LYS A 33 -8.78 -15.36 -4.37
C LYS A 33 -8.90 -15.76 -5.86
N ASP A 34 -10.10 -15.61 -6.42
CA ASP A 34 -10.41 -15.98 -7.79
C ASP A 34 -10.21 -14.81 -8.77
N PHE A 35 -9.78 -13.63 -8.28
CA PHE A 35 -9.46 -12.48 -9.13
C PHE A 35 -8.33 -12.81 -10.10
N LYS A 36 -8.62 -12.72 -11.41
CA LYS A 36 -7.64 -13.01 -12.47
C LYS A 36 -7.01 -11.77 -13.08
N GLY A 37 -7.55 -10.60 -12.76
CA GLY A 37 -7.07 -9.32 -13.23
C GLY A 37 -8.16 -8.43 -13.79
N PHE A 38 -7.74 -7.25 -14.26
CA PHE A 38 -8.59 -6.35 -15.01
C PHE A 38 -7.80 -5.63 -16.11
N THR A 39 -8.53 -5.17 -17.13
CA THR A 39 -8.06 -4.21 -18.13
C THR A 39 -8.82 -2.90 -18.00
N ALA A 40 -8.21 -1.81 -18.43
CA ALA A 40 -8.87 -0.52 -18.57
C ALA A 40 -8.16 0.35 -19.62
N ASP A 41 -8.85 1.39 -20.08
CA ASP A 41 -8.22 2.50 -20.79
C ASP A 41 -7.74 3.50 -19.74
N LEU A 42 -6.46 3.85 -19.77
CA LEU A 42 -5.84 4.78 -18.84
C LEU A 42 -5.53 6.10 -19.52
N THR A 43 -5.89 7.20 -18.84
CA THR A 43 -5.34 8.54 -19.10
C THR A 43 -4.46 8.96 -17.93
N VAL A 44 -3.24 9.40 -18.23
CA VAL A 44 -2.27 9.94 -17.28
C VAL A 44 -2.10 11.43 -17.54
N ASN A 45 -2.21 12.24 -16.51
CA ASN A 45 -1.89 13.66 -16.56
C ASN A 45 -0.72 13.95 -15.61
N VAL A 46 0.40 14.47 -16.12
CA VAL A 46 1.57 14.88 -15.34
C VAL A 46 1.74 16.38 -15.50
N ASN A 47 1.45 17.15 -14.46
CA ASN A 47 1.53 18.62 -14.46
C ASN A 47 0.86 19.27 -15.70
N GLY A 48 -0.29 18.74 -16.13
CA GLY A 48 -1.04 19.25 -17.29
C GLY A 48 -0.71 18.58 -18.63
N LYS A 49 0.37 17.80 -18.74
CA LYS A 49 0.69 17.02 -19.94
C LYS A 49 -0.02 15.66 -19.88
N GLU A 50 -0.75 15.30 -20.93
CA GLU A 50 -1.50 14.05 -20.98
C GLU A 50 -0.89 13.01 -21.93
N THR A 51 -0.99 11.75 -21.53
CA THR A 51 -0.78 10.57 -22.37
C THR A 51 -1.84 9.52 -22.03
N SER A 52 -2.16 8.62 -22.95
CA SER A 52 -3.20 7.61 -22.73
C SER A 52 -2.85 6.30 -23.42
N GLY A 53 -3.42 5.22 -22.91
CA GLY A 53 -3.28 3.89 -23.50
C GLY A 53 -3.81 2.78 -22.60
N PRO A 54 -3.84 1.53 -23.10
CA PRO A 54 -4.43 0.42 -22.38
C PRO A 54 -3.54 -0.08 -21.25
N ILE A 55 -4.17 -0.61 -20.20
CA ILE A 55 -3.51 -1.31 -19.11
C ILE A 55 -4.12 -2.69 -18.88
N MET A 56 -3.31 -3.58 -18.30
CA MET A 56 -3.73 -4.86 -17.75
C MET A 56 -3.03 -5.09 -16.42
N VAL A 57 -3.78 -5.45 -15.39
CA VAL A 57 -3.25 -5.79 -14.06
C VAL A 57 -3.80 -7.14 -13.67
N LYS A 58 -2.95 -8.17 -13.64
CA LYS A 58 -3.31 -9.51 -13.15
C LYS A 58 -2.73 -9.82 -11.78
N GLY A 59 -1.68 -9.11 -11.41
CA GLY A 59 -1.03 -9.21 -10.10
C GLY A 59 0.14 -8.24 -9.99
N PRO A 60 0.82 -8.21 -8.84
CA PRO A 60 1.89 -7.24 -8.57
C PRO A 60 3.12 -7.36 -9.49
N ARG A 61 3.30 -8.50 -10.15
CA ARG A 61 4.39 -8.76 -11.11
C ARG A 61 3.91 -8.92 -12.55
N GLU A 62 2.60 -8.82 -12.80
CA GLU A 62 1.99 -9.01 -14.11
C GLU A 62 1.11 -7.79 -14.40
N VAL A 63 1.81 -6.67 -14.63
CA VAL A 63 1.24 -5.38 -15.00
C VAL A 63 1.75 -5.03 -16.39
N SER A 64 0.84 -4.74 -17.30
CA SER A 64 1.13 -4.20 -18.62
C SER A 64 0.53 -2.80 -18.73
N VAL A 65 1.34 -1.88 -19.25
CA VAL A 65 0.96 -0.49 -19.51
C VAL A 65 1.59 -0.14 -20.85
N GLN A 66 0.81 0.45 -21.74
CA GLN A 66 1.26 0.88 -23.06
C GLN A 66 1.00 2.38 -23.18
N LEU A 67 2.04 3.20 -23.01
CA LEU A 67 1.98 4.65 -23.17
C LEU A 67 3.16 5.10 -24.05
N ASP A 68 2.96 6.19 -24.80
CA ASP A 68 4.01 6.77 -25.65
C ASP A 68 5.13 7.43 -24.84
N ASP A 69 4.84 7.84 -23.60
CA ASP A 69 5.80 8.46 -22.68
C ASP A 69 6.39 7.39 -21.74
N ALA A 70 7.67 7.04 -21.96
CA ALA A 70 8.33 5.95 -21.26
C ALA A 70 8.48 6.18 -19.74
N ASP A 71 8.69 7.43 -19.32
CA ASP A 71 8.80 7.77 -17.90
C ASP A 71 7.44 7.66 -17.21
N ALA A 72 6.39 8.16 -17.86
CA ALA A 72 5.01 7.98 -17.38
C ALA A 72 4.65 6.49 -17.32
N GLN A 73 4.99 5.71 -18.35
CA GLN A 73 4.75 4.27 -18.39
C GLN A 73 5.38 3.55 -17.20
N LYS A 74 6.67 3.79 -16.95
CA LYS A 74 7.38 3.17 -15.82
C LYS A 74 6.74 3.52 -14.49
N TRP A 75 6.47 4.81 -14.27
CA TRP A 75 5.82 5.27 -13.03
C TRP A 75 4.44 4.63 -12.83
N VAL A 76 3.60 4.58 -13.87
CA VAL A 76 2.28 3.92 -13.80
C VAL A 76 2.42 2.43 -13.48
N GLN A 77 3.36 1.72 -14.13
CA GLN A 77 3.60 0.30 -13.86
C GLN A 77 3.94 0.06 -12.39
N GLU A 78 4.80 0.89 -11.80
CA GLU A 78 5.15 0.83 -10.38
C GLU A 78 3.93 1.10 -9.49
N GLN A 79 3.13 2.13 -9.80
CA GLN A 79 1.92 2.46 -9.04
C GLN A 79 0.88 1.32 -9.08
N LEU A 80 0.60 0.78 -10.26
CA LEU A 80 -0.34 -0.33 -10.44
C LEU A 80 0.15 -1.62 -9.78
N GLY A 81 1.46 -1.90 -9.88
CA GLY A 81 2.09 -3.00 -9.16
C GLY A 81 1.89 -2.87 -7.65
N MET A 82 2.05 -1.65 -7.11
CA MET A 82 1.84 -1.39 -5.68
C MET A 82 0.38 -1.51 -5.26
N ILE A 83 -0.57 -1.01 -6.06
CA ILE A 83 -2.00 -1.27 -5.82
C ILE A 83 -2.25 -2.78 -5.75
N ALA A 84 -1.73 -3.55 -6.72
CA ALA A 84 -1.91 -4.99 -6.74
C ALA A 84 -1.23 -5.72 -5.56
N VAL A 85 -0.10 -5.24 -5.05
CA VAL A 85 0.50 -5.77 -3.81
C VAL A 85 -0.46 -5.60 -2.63
N HIS A 86 -1.09 -4.44 -2.48
CA HIS A 86 -1.94 -4.14 -1.33
C HIS A 86 -3.35 -4.73 -1.44
N ARG A 87 -3.89 -4.79 -2.66
CA ARG A 87 -5.25 -5.25 -2.93
C ARG A 87 -5.33 -6.71 -3.30
N GLY A 88 -4.24 -7.35 -3.74
CA GLY A 88 -4.24 -8.75 -4.12
C GLY A 88 -4.62 -9.70 -2.98
N PRO A 89 -5.10 -10.91 -3.30
CA PRO A 89 -5.49 -11.91 -2.32
C PRO A 89 -4.27 -12.39 -1.51
N ARG A 90 -4.42 -12.45 -0.19
CA ARG A 90 -3.44 -13.04 0.74
C ARG A 90 -4.07 -13.30 2.10
N SER A 91 -3.53 -14.25 2.87
CA SER A 91 -3.96 -14.49 4.25
C SER A 91 -3.21 -13.61 5.25
N PHE A 92 -3.76 -13.50 6.46
CA PHE A 92 -3.09 -12.82 7.58
C PHE A 92 -1.79 -13.53 7.94
N ASP A 93 -1.81 -14.86 8.03
CA ASP A 93 -0.68 -15.69 8.47
C ASP A 93 0.49 -15.63 7.49
N GLU A 94 0.25 -15.54 6.17
CA GLU A 94 1.31 -15.35 5.17
C GLU A 94 1.90 -13.91 5.16
N SER A 95 1.14 -12.96 5.71
CA SER A 95 1.46 -11.53 5.71
C SER A 95 2.17 -11.12 7.01
N ASP A 96 1.53 -10.28 7.82
CA ASP A 96 2.08 -9.77 9.08
C ASP A 96 1.92 -10.80 10.22
N GLY A 97 1.02 -11.77 10.07
CA GLY A 97 0.75 -12.82 11.06
C GLY A 97 1.90 -13.82 11.24
N LYS A 98 2.85 -13.92 10.30
CA LYS A 98 4.05 -14.76 10.46
C LYS A 98 5.06 -14.21 11.49
N TYR A 99 4.91 -12.96 11.90
CA TYR A 99 5.81 -12.30 12.85
C TYR A 99 5.26 -12.37 14.28
N SER A 100 6.16 -12.21 15.26
CA SER A 100 5.75 -11.93 16.64
C SER A 100 5.26 -10.49 16.73
N LEU A 101 4.19 -10.29 17.49
CA LEU A 101 3.49 -9.02 17.64
C LEU A 101 3.49 -8.59 19.10
N THR A 102 3.75 -7.31 19.36
CA THR A 102 3.54 -6.70 20.68
C THR A 102 2.82 -5.37 20.51
N MET A 103 2.20 -4.86 21.57
CA MET A 103 1.48 -3.59 21.50
C MET A 103 1.75 -2.65 22.67
N GLU A 104 1.44 -1.38 22.45
CA GLU A 104 1.55 -0.29 23.41
C GLU A 104 0.33 0.64 23.25
N GLU A 105 -0.37 0.91 24.36
CA GLU A 105 -1.51 1.84 24.42
C GLU A 105 -1.02 3.19 24.97
N ASP A 106 -0.51 4.05 24.09
CA ASP A 106 0.11 5.34 24.43
C ASP A 106 -0.85 6.54 24.35
N GLY A 107 -2.16 6.31 24.15
CA GLY A 107 -3.16 7.36 24.02
C GLY A 107 -3.07 8.18 22.73
N HIS A 108 -2.23 7.78 21.76
CA HIS A 108 -2.05 8.51 20.52
C HIS A 108 -3.37 8.57 19.71
N PRO A 109 -3.69 9.68 19.03
CA PRO A 109 -4.97 9.86 18.32
C PRO A 109 -5.23 8.85 17.19
N PHE A 110 -4.16 8.28 16.63
CA PHE A 110 -4.22 7.21 15.62
C PHE A 110 -4.41 5.80 16.21
N GLY A 111 -4.47 5.69 17.53
CA GLY A 111 -4.76 4.46 18.25
C GLY A 111 -3.52 3.64 18.64
N THR A 112 -3.79 2.43 19.11
CA THR A 112 -2.82 1.51 19.71
C THR A 112 -1.70 1.18 18.74
N LYS A 113 -0.45 1.28 19.23
CA LYS A 113 0.75 0.99 18.45
C LYS A 113 1.09 -0.49 18.54
N LEU A 114 1.24 -1.14 17.39
CA LEU A 114 1.65 -2.53 17.26
C LEU A 114 3.03 -2.62 16.64
N THR A 115 3.97 -3.25 17.32
CA THR A 115 5.31 -3.54 16.80
C THR A 115 5.30 -4.93 16.16
N ILE A 116 5.80 -5.02 14.92
CA ILE A 116 5.87 -6.24 14.13
C ILE A 116 7.32 -6.71 14.05
N HIS A 117 7.70 -7.60 14.96
CA HIS A 117 9.09 -8.01 15.15
C HIS A 117 9.61 -8.81 13.96
N GLY A 118 10.80 -8.47 13.46
CA GLY A 118 11.39 -9.10 12.27
C GLY A 118 11.00 -8.46 10.92
N SER A 119 10.08 -7.49 10.91
CA SER A 119 9.76 -6.69 9.72
C SER A 119 10.22 -5.22 9.81
N ASN A 120 10.88 -4.84 10.91
CA ASN A 120 11.29 -3.45 11.20
C ASN A 120 10.16 -2.45 11.00
N SER A 121 8.95 -2.83 11.43
CA SER A 121 7.73 -2.06 11.21
C SER A 121 6.95 -1.91 12.51
N PHE A 122 6.20 -0.82 12.62
CA PHE A 122 5.10 -0.71 13.57
C PHE A 122 3.87 -0.15 12.86
N TYR A 123 2.68 -0.56 13.26
CA TYR A 123 1.42 0.00 12.79
C TYR A 123 0.72 0.71 13.94
N ARG A 124 -0.19 1.63 13.61
CA ARG A 124 -1.22 2.09 14.56
C ARG A 124 -2.57 1.61 14.11
N LEU A 125 -3.37 1.17 15.07
CA LEU A 125 -4.68 0.59 14.84
C LEU A 125 -5.74 1.32 15.66
N LYS A 126 -6.86 1.61 15.02
CA LYS A 126 -8.05 2.21 15.63
C LYS A 126 -9.29 1.75 14.88
N ASP A 127 -10.35 1.42 15.61
CA ASP A 127 -11.65 1.04 15.02
C ASP A 127 -11.55 -0.08 13.97
N ASN A 128 -10.76 -1.13 14.27
CA ASN A 128 -10.48 -2.26 13.35
C ASN A 128 -9.88 -1.84 12.00
N ARG A 129 -9.09 -0.76 11.99
CA ARG A 129 -8.39 -0.25 10.83
C ARG A 129 -6.94 0.04 11.16
N ILE A 130 -6.08 -0.16 10.17
CA ILE A 130 -4.72 0.38 10.19
C ILE A 130 -4.81 1.86 9.83
N THR A 131 -4.37 2.72 10.73
CA THR A 131 -4.37 4.19 10.60
C THR A 131 -2.97 4.73 10.30
N GLN A 132 -1.93 3.99 10.69
CA GLN A 132 -0.55 4.34 10.40
C GLN A 132 0.27 3.10 10.12
N ILE A 133 1.18 3.20 9.16
CA ILE A 133 2.16 2.18 8.83
C ILE A 133 3.52 2.84 8.90
N ASN A 134 4.43 2.29 9.67
CA ASN A 134 5.82 2.69 9.70
C ASN A 134 6.69 1.51 9.32
N ARG A 135 7.72 1.75 8.51
CA ARG A 135 8.70 0.73 8.16
C ARG A 135 10.06 1.35 7.94
N LYS A 136 11.09 0.66 8.44
CA LYS A 136 12.49 0.95 8.15
C LYS A 136 13.06 -0.22 7.36
N MET A 137 13.56 0.06 6.16
CA MET A 137 14.20 -0.93 5.30
C MET A 137 15.70 -0.69 5.28
N ALA A 138 16.45 -1.70 5.72
CA ALA A 138 17.89 -1.74 5.60
C ALA A 138 18.27 -3.16 5.16
N HIS A 139 18.84 -3.28 3.96
CA HIS A 139 19.31 -4.55 3.42
C HIS A 139 20.68 -4.35 2.75
N PRO A 140 21.61 -5.31 2.84
CA PRO A 140 22.90 -5.22 2.16
C PRO A 140 22.71 -4.94 0.65
N GLY A 141 23.43 -3.97 0.12
CA GLY A 141 23.36 -3.59 -1.30
C GLY A 141 22.20 -2.66 -1.67
N MET A 142 21.40 -2.18 -0.70
CA MET A 142 20.36 -1.19 -0.91
C MET A 142 20.59 0.04 -0.03
N THR A 143 20.36 1.24 -0.58
CA THR A 143 20.29 2.47 0.22
C THR A 143 19.18 2.34 1.26
N PRO A 144 19.49 2.43 2.57
CA PRO A 144 18.47 2.34 3.60
C PRO A 144 17.43 3.45 3.45
N PHE A 145 16.16 3.13 3.63
CA PHE A 145 15.09 4.11 3.58
C PHE A 145 14.03 3.77 4.63
N ALA A 146 13.36 4.80 5.14
CA ALA A 146 12.25 4.66 6.05
C ALA A 146 11.06 5.45 5.53
N PHE A 147 9.87 4.98 5.86
CA PHE A 147 8.65 5.69 5.55
C PHE A 147 7.60 5.53 6.63
N THR A 148 6.71 6.52 6.68
CA THR A 148 5.46 6.47 7.43
C THR A 148 4.31 6.77 6.48
N ILE A 149 3.30 5.91 6.47
CA ILE A 149 2.03 6.14 5.76
C ILE A 149 0.97 6.45 6.81
N ASN A 150 0.24 7.55 6.64
CA ASN A 150 -0.95 7.87 7.43
C ASN A 150 -2.18 7.60 6.57
N VAL A 151 -3.05 6.69 7.02
CA VAL A 151 -4.33 6.40 6.36
C VAL A 151 -5.36 7.39 6.90
N GLU A 152 -5.68 8.41 6.12
CA GLU A 152 -6.55 9.52 6.52
C GLU A 152 -8.03 9.15 6.35
N GLU A 153 -8.37 8.56 5.20
CA GLU A 153 -9.75 8.24 4.84
C GLU A 153 -9.87 6.85 4.22
N SER A 154 -11.02 6.22 4.42
CA SER A 154 -11.39 4.98 3.74
C SER A 154 -12.88 4.95 3.51
N ALA A 155 -13.28 4.40 2.37
CA ALA A 155 -14.66 4.01 2.11
C ALA A 155 -14.96 2.66 2.79
N VAL A 156 -16.25 2.39 3.03
CA VAL A 156 -16.74 1.04 3.35
C VAL A 156 -17.29 0.44 2.06
N THR A 157 -16.76 -0.71 1.65
CA THR A 157 -17.20 -1.41 0.44
C THR A 157 -18.55 -2.09 0.65
N GLN A 158 -19.14 -2.60 -0.44
CA GLN A 158 -20.39 -3.38 -0.37
C GLN A 158 -20.23 -4.65 0.50
N ASP A 159 -19.00 -5.15 0.67
CA ASP A 159 -18.70 -6.32 1.50
C ASP A 159 -18.34 -5.95 2.95
N HIS A 160 -18.66 -4.71 3.37
CA HIS A 160 -18.39 -4.17 4.70
C HIS A 160 -16.91 -4.20 5.11
N LYS A 161 -16.01 -3.97 4.14
CA LYS A 161 -14.56 -3.84 4.33
C LYS A 161 -14.11 -2.40 4.12
N HIS A 162 -13.02 -2.00 4.77
CA HIS A 162 -12.38 -0.71 4.64
C HIS A 162 -11.47 -0.67 3.42
N LEU A 163 -11.71 0.32 2.56
CA LEU A 163 -10.92 0.58 1.38
C LEU A 163 -10.30 1.97 1.45
N THR A 164 -8.98 2.04 1.60
CA THR A 164 -8.22 3.29 1.67
C THR A 164 -8.48 4.18 0.45
N THR A 165 -8.92 5.41 0.70
CA THR A 165 -9.21 6.42 -0.34
C THR A 165 -8.30 7.63 -0.24
N LYS A 166 -7.72 7.90 0.94
CA LYS A 166 -6.80 9.02 1.12
C LYS A 166 -5.72 8.68 2.12
N TYR A 167 -4.48 8.95 1.75
CA TYR A 167 -3.33 8.72 2.62
C TYR A 167 -2.17 9.61 2.24
N SER A 168 -1.33 9.90 3.22
CA SER A 168 -0.05 10.59 3.04
C SER A 168 1.11 9.64 3.31
N VAL A 169 2.22 9.84 2.60
CA VAL A 169 3.46 9.08 2.77
C VAL A 169 4.59 10.06 3.05
N TYR A 170 5.36 9.79 4.09
CA TYR A 170 6.54 10.57 4.46
C TYR A 170 7.75 9.66 4.37
N TYR A 171 8.64 9.93 3.43
CA TYR A 171 9.91 9.23 3.28
C TYR A 171 11.00 10.02 3.98
N TYR A 172 11.86 9.32 4.70
CA TYR A 172 12.95 9.95 5.43
C TYR A 172 14.15 9.03 5.56
N SER A 173 15.30 9.65 5.75
CA SER A 173 16.55 8.98 6.03
C SER A 173 16.48 8.26 7.39
N PRO A 174 16.74 6.95 7.46
CA PRO A 174 16.71 6.22 8.72
C PRO A 174 17.90 6.55 9.64
N THR A 175 18.94 7.24 9.15
CA THR A 175 20.15 7.56 9.91
C THR A 175 20.03 8.88 10.67
N ASP A 176 19.52 9.93 10.02
CA ASP A 176 19.41 11.29 10.58
C ASP A 176 17.98 11.83 10.65
N GLY A 177 16.99 11.05 10.19
CA GLY A 177 15.57 11.39 10.29
C GLY A 177 15.11 12.49 9.33
N LYS A 178 15.96 12.98 8.42
CA LYS A 178 15.59 14.03 7.49
C LYS A 178 14.55 13.55 6.49
N LEU A 179 13.48 14.33 6.34
CA LEU A 179 12.47 14.12 5.31
C LEU A 179 13.12 14.24 3.92
N THR A 180 12.92 13.23 3.09
CA THR A 180 13.43 13.19 1.72
C THR A 180 12.34 13.39 0.69
N ASN A 181 11.10 12.97 1.00
CA ASN A 181 9.94 13.17 0.15
C ASN A 181 8.65 13.09 0.99
N ALA A 182 7.60 13.78 0.53
CA ALA A 182 6.25 13.61 1.03
C ALA A 182 5.29 13.48 -0.15
N GLU A 183 4.36 12.53 -0.04
CA GLU A 183 3.31 12.29 -1.02
C GLU A 183 1.93 12.37 -0.37
N SER A 184 0.95 12.90 -1.08
CA SER A 184 -0.47 12.85 -0.74
C SER A 184 -1.21 12.15 -1.87
N ILE A 185 -1.83 11.02 -1.55
CA ILE A 185 -2.55 10.20 -2.50
C ILE A 185 -4.05 10.26 -2.21
N THR A 186 -4.84 10.46 -3.25
CA THR A 186 -6.30 10.33 -3.22
C THR A 186 -6.75 9.37 -4.31
N ASP A 187 -7.47 8.32 -3.92
CA ASP A 187 -7.98 7.29 -4.80
C ASP A 187 -9.51 7.26 -4.78
N THR A 188 -10.09 6.99 -5.94
CA THR A 188 -11.49 6.58 -6.07
C THR A 188 -11.58 5.21 -6.71
N TYR A 189 -12.72 4.54 -6.55
CA TYR A 189 -12.91 3.17 -6.99
C TYR A 189 -14.26 2.99 -7.68
N ILE A 190 -14.30 2.01 -8.57
CA ILE A 190 -15.53 1.51 -9.20
C ILE A 190 -15.64 0.01 -8.96
N ARG A 191 -16.83 -0.47 -8.60
CA ARG A 191 -17.12 -1.90 -8.44
C ARG A 191 -17.42 -2.51 -9.80
N ILE A 192 -16.70 -3.56 -10.18
CA ILE A 192 -16.95 -4.39 -11.36
C ILE A 192 -16.97 -5.85 -10.91
N GLY A 193 -18.10 -6.54 -11.09
CA GLY A 193 -18.30 -7.86 -10.48
C GLY A 193 -18.15 -7.78 -8.96
N THR A 194 -17.24 -8.58 -8.38
CA THR A 194 -16.93 -8.55 -6.94
C THR A 194 -15.75 -7.63 -6.59
N ALA A 195 -15.07 -7.03 -7.57
CA ALA A 195 -13.84 -6.28 -7.34
C ALA A 195 -14.06 -4.76 -7.34
N ASP A 196 -13.60 -4.08 -6.29
CA ASP A 196 -13.42 -2.62 -6.30
C ASP A 196 -12.09 -2.27 -6.99
N LEU A 197 -12.17 -1.75 -8.21
CA LEU A 197 -11.04 -1.40 -9.08
C LEU A 197 -10.73 0.09 -9.01
N PRO A 198 -9.47 0.52 -9.21
CA PRO A 198 -9.11 1.94 -9.25
C PRO A 198 -9.89 2.68 -10.36
N ALA A 199 -10.54 3.79 -10.03
CA ALA A 199 -11.25 4.64 -10.98
C ALA A 199 -10.48 5.93 -11.25
N THR A 200 -9.98 6.58 -10.20
CA THR A 200 -9.01 7.66 -10.31
C THR A 200 -7.95 7.55 -9.23
N ARG A 201 -6.76 8.08 -9.50
CA ARG A 201 -5.71 8.33 -8.51
C ARG A 201 -5.15 9.72 -8.74
N ARG A 202 -4.97 10.49 -7.67
CA ARG A 202 -4.15 11.70 -7.67
C ARG A 202 -2.98 11.48 -6.71
N ASN A 203 -1.77 11.72 -7.19
CA ASN A 203 -0.56 11.79 -6.37
C ASN A 203 -0.02 13.22 -6.43
N ILE A 204 0.11 13.86 -5.28
CA ILE A 204 0.79 15.14 -5.11
C ILE A 204 2.09 14.86 -4.35
N SER A 205 3.22 15.17 -4.95
CA SER A 205 4.54 14.89 -4.37
C SER A 205 5.44 16.11 -4.43
N TYR A 206 6.45 16.17 -3.55
CA TYR A 206 7.51 17.17 -3.63
C TYR A 206 8.77 16.53 -4.22
N GLU A 207 9.09 16.87 -5.46
CA GLU A 207 10.20 16.29 -6.22
C GLU A 207 11.05 17.42 -6.81
N ASN A 208 12.38 17.30 -6.69
CA ASN A 208 13.35 18.21 -7.32
C ASN A 208 13.15 19.72 -7.02
N GLY A 209 12.63 20.05 -5.84
CA GLY A 209 12.42 21.44 -5.43
C GLY A 209 11.01 21.99 -5.68
N GLU A 210 10.15 21.22 -6.35
CA GLU A 210 8.82 21.65 -6.79
C GLU A 210 7.72 20.68 -6.35
N VAL A 211 6.49 21.20 -6.27
CA VAL A 211 5.30 20.36 -6.07
C VAL A 211 4.80 19.87 -7.42
N GLY A 212 4.80 18.55 -7.61
CA GLY A 212 4.25 17.89 -8.78
C GLY A 212 2.88 17.29 -8.50
N VAL A 213 2.03 17.24 -9.54
CA VAL A 213 0.74 16.55 -9.50
C VAL A 213 0.67 15.56 -10.67
N ARG A 214 0.38 14.30 -10.34
CA ARG A 214 0.11 13.24 -11.30
C ARG A 214 -1.28 12.67 -11.07
N ASN A 215 -2.09 12.59 -12.12
CA ASN A 215 -3.42 11.99 -12.08
C ASN A 215 -3.50 10.76 -13.00
N LEU A 216 -4.18 9.73 -12.53
CA LEU A 216 -4.60 8.57 -13.31
C LEU A 216 -6.13 8.59 -13.39
N THR A 217 -6.68 8.40 -14.58
CA THR A 217 -8.11 8.18 -14.80
C THR A 217 -8.31 6.91 -15.58
N PHE A 218 -9.06 5.97 -15.03
CA PHE A 218 -9.34 4.67 -15.65
C PHE A 218 -10.76 4.67 -16.19
N LYS A 219 -10.95 4.12 -17.40
CA LYS A 219 -12.26 3.93 -18.04
C LYS A 219 -12.37 2.56 -18.66
N ASN A 220 -13.60 2.17 -19.00
CA ASN A 220 -13.90 0.93 -19.73
C ASN A 220 -13.32 -0.34 -19.06
N HIS A 221 -13.39 -0.39 -17.72
CA HIS A 221 -12.90 -1.52 -16.93
C HIS A 221 -13.55 -2.83 -17.35
N LYS A 222 -12.74 -3.88 -17.48
CA LYS A 222 -13.20 -5.25 -17.71
C LYS A 222 -12.41 -6.20 -16.83
N LEU A 223 -13.08 -7.17 -16.21
CA LEU A 223 -12.41 -8.28 -15.55
C LEU A 223 -11.83 -9.21 -16.62
N VAL A 224 -10.67 -9.81 -16.29
CA VAL A 224 -10.02 -10.85 -17.09
C VAL A 224 -10.56 -12.23 -16.73
#